data_AF-A0AAW8QYK7-F1
#
_entry.id   AF-A0AAW8QYK7-F1
#
_cell.length_a   1.000
_cell.length_b   1.000
_cell.length_c   1.000
_cell.angle_alpha   90.00
_cell.angle_beta   90.00
_cell.angle_gamma   90.00
#
_symmetry.space_group_name_H-M   'P 1'
#
loop_
_entity.id
_entity.type
_entity.pdbx_description
1 polymer ?
#
loop_
_entity_poly.entity_id
_entity_poly.type
_entity_poly.pdbx_seq_one_letter_code
_entity_poly.pdbx_strand_id
1 'polypeptide(L)'
;MKALVLLALLIPLSGCELLQKNMNQDPPEVLDLMLSTYCTSPESMATFEEYCELKAWADKLIEASSTAWPERSKLIDSLGDEPKQLLEKVLLSQSEDTPYRNRLRAQNWIEDLQTRTDKAMTQVLDVIIYSQSQQLLELESAITILSEVNGRQAKTIASQEIQLEEKNKEIENQRKQVEQLLDIEASMVNQNRSDNK
;
A
#
# COMPACT_ATOMS: atom_id res chain seq x y z
N MET A 1 -1.48 -46.74 5.51
CA MET A 1 -1.23 -45.87 4.33
C MET A 1 -2.36 -45.91 3.28
N LYS A 2 -3.63 -46.09 3.66
CA LYS A 2 -4.78 -45.93 2.73
C LYS A 2 -5.78 -44.87 3.21
N ALA A 3 -5.87 -44.65 4.53
CA ALA A 3 -6.75 -43.64 5.12
C ALA A 3 -6.23 -42.19 5.00
N LEU A 4 -4.90 -42.00 4.95
CA LEU A 4 -4.28 -40.67 4.86
C LEU A 4 -4.40 -40.03 3.47
N VAL A 5 -4.59 -40.82 2.42
CA VAL A 5 -4.74 -40.31 1.04
C VAL A 5 -6.15 -39.78 0.78
N LEU A 6 -7.16 -40.31 1.48
CA LEU A 6 -8.56 -39.88 1.35
C LEU A 6 -8.85 -38.53 2.02
N LEU A 7 -8.07 -38.14 3.03
CA LEU A 7 -8.27 -36.87 3.75
C LEU A 7 -7.67 -35.66 2.99
N ALA A 8 -6.69 -35.89 2.12
CA ALA A 8 -6.02 -34.83 1.35
C ALA A 8 -6.81 -34.39 0.10
N LEU A 9 -7.81 -35.18 -0.35
CA LEU A 9 -8.62 -34.86 -1.53
C LEU A 9 -9.86 -34.00 -1.26
N LEU A 10 -10.18 -33.71 0.01
CA LEU A 10 -11.37 -32.92 0.38
C LEU A 10 -11.09 -31.42 0.55
N ILE A 11 -9.85 -30.97 0.38
CA ILE A 11 -9.43 -29.59 0.66
C ILE A 11 -9.65 -28.58 -0.51
N PRO A 12 -9.77 -28.94 -1.81
CA PRO A 12 -9.83 -27.90 -2.84
C PRO A 12 -11.24 -27.34 -3.12
N LEU A 13 -12.32 -27.84 -2.50
CA LEU A 13 -13.68 -27.41 -2.85
C LEU A 13 -14.28 -26.28 -2.00
N SER A 14 -13.66 -25.87 -0.89
CA SER A 14 -14.15 -24.75 -0.08
C SER A 14 -13.66 -23.37 -0.56
N GLY A 15 -12.81 -23.32 -1.59
CA GLY A 15 -12.28 -22.05 -2.13
C GLY A 15 -13.22 -21.31 -3.10
N CYS A 16 -14.22 -21.98 -3.68
CA CYS A 16 -15.10 -21.37 -4.68
C CYS A 16 -16.27 -20.57 -4.12
N GLU A 17 -16.70 -20.82 -2.88
CA GLU A 17 -17.81 -20.06 -2.28
C GLU A 17 -17.44 -18.58 -2.07
N LEU A 18 -16.16 -18.28 -1.87
CA LEU A 18 -15.66 -16.91 -1.72
C LEU A 18 -15.65 -16.13 -3.05
N LEU A 19 -15.47 -16.82 -4.18
CA LEU A 19 -15.43 -16.19 -5.50
C LEU A 19 -16.84 -15.92 -6.04
N GLN A 20 -17.80 -16.78 -5.70
CA GLN A 20 -19.16 -16.71 -6.23
C GLN A 20 -20.00 -15.59 -5.59
N LYS A 21 -19.63 -15.16 -4.38
CA LYS A 21 -20.28 -14.03 -3.68
C LYS A 21 -20.14 -12.69 -4.43
N ASN A 22 -19.10 -12.55 -5.28
CA ASN A 22 -18.88 -11.34 -6.08
C ASN A 22 -19.56 -11.36 -7.46
N MET A 23 -20.11 -12.50 -7.92
CA MET A 23 -20.71 -12.60 -9.27
C MET A 23 -22.24 -12.43 -9.29
N ASN A 24 -22.90 -12.47 -8.12
CA ASN A 24 -24.36 -12.34 -8.00
C ASN A 24 -24.79 -11.00 -7.39
N GLN A 25 -23.92 -9.98 -7.42
CA GLN A 25 -24.38 -8.63 -7.09
C GLN A 25 -25.17 -8.12 -8.29
N ASP A 26 -26.48 -7.91 -8.09
CA ASP A 26 -27.27 -7.09 -9.00
C ASP A 26 -26.45 -5.83 -9.33
N PRO A 27 -26.37 -5.40 -10.61
CA PRO A 27 -25.65 -4.19 -10.94
C PRO A 27 -26.15 -3.09 -10.00
N PRO A 28 -25.24 -2.37 -9.31
CA PRO A 28 -25.64 -1.36 -8.35
C PRO A 28 -26.62 -0.44 -9.08
N GLU A 29 -27.83 -0.33 -8.54
CA GLU A 29 -28.84 0.60 -9.04
C GLU A 29 -28.16 1.96 -9.11
N VAL A 30 -27.79 2.36 -10.34
CA VAL A 30 -27.04 3.57 -10.59
C VAL A 30 -28.01 4.67 -10.23
N LEU A 31 -27.75 5.33 -9.10
CA LEU A 31 -28.47 6.52 -8.71
C LEU A 31 -28.53 7.44 -9.92
N ASP A 32 -29.71 7.95 -10.26
CA ASP A 32 -29.83 8.88 -11.37
C ASP A 32 -28.93 10.09 -11.08
N LEU A 33 -27.77 10.12 -11.74
CA LEU A 33 -26.70 11.12 -11.59
C LEU A 33 -27.19 12.54 -11.94
N MET A 34 -28.42 12.69 -12.45
CA MET A 34 -29.09 13.97 -12.65
C MET A 34 -29.64 14.59 -11.35
N LEU A 35 -29.73 13.85 -10.24
CA LEU A 35 -30.09 14.44 -8.94
C LEU A 35 -28.86 15.10 -8.30
N SER A 36 -28.87 16.43 -8.22
CA SER A 36 -27.88 17.22 -7.46
C SER A 36 -28.02 17.08 -5.95
N THR A 37 -29.17 16.53 -5.51
CA THR A 37 -29.54 16.29 -4.12
C THR A 37 -29.38 14.82 -3.75
N TYR A 38 -28.51 14.58 -2.79
CA TYR A 38 -28.41 13.40 -1.96
C TYR A 38 -29.26 13.64 -0.70
N CYS A 39 -29.49 12.62 0.13
CA CYS A 39 -30.56 12.60 1.14
C CYS A 39 -31.96 12.35 0.53
N THR A 40 -32.49 11.14 0.70
CA THR A 40 -33.83 10.75 0.25
C THR A 40 -34.86 10.73 1.37
N SER A 41 -34.44 10.76 2.64
CA SER A 41 -35.34 10.75 3.79
C SER A 41 -35.41 12.13 4.48
N PRO A 42 -36.56 12.51 5.10
CA PRO A 42 -36.63 13.75 5.88
C PRO A 42 -35.63 13.81 7.04
N GLU A 43 -35.30 12.65 7.62
CA GLU A 43 -34.31 12.53 8.70
C GLU A 43 -32.89 12.82 8.19
N SER A 44 -32.50 12.27 7.03
CA SER A 44 -31.19 12.56 6.44
C SER A 44 -31.07 14.01 6.00
N MET A 45 -32.15 14.60 5.45
CA MET A 45 -32.20 16.03 5.14
C MET A 45 -32.01 16.91 6.38
N ALA A 46 -32.66 16.58 7.49
CA ALA A 46 -32.51 17.33 8.74
C ALA A 46 -31.12 17.13 9.38
N THR A 47 -30.51 15.96 9.20
CA THR A 47 -29.22 15.62 9.80
C THR A 47 -28.04 16.24 9.04
N PHE A 48 -28.05 16.18 7.71
CA PHE A 48 -26.92 16.59 6.87
C PHE A 48 -27.07 17.99 6.27
N GLU A 49 -28.28 18.56 6.30
CA GLU A 49 -28.57 19.93 5.88
C GLU A 49 -27.98 20.26 4.49
N GLU A 50 -27.06 21.22 4.39
CA GLU A 50 -26.43 21.62 3.11
C GLU A 50 -25.63 20.51 2.44
N TYR A 51 -25.15 19.51 3.19
CA TYR A 51 -24.41 18.38 2.62
C TYR A 51 -25.30 17.38 1.90
N CYS A 52 -26.61 17.61 1.87
CA CYS A 52 -27.48 16.95 0.90
C CYS A 52 -27.20 17.43 -0.54
N GLU A 53 -26.56 18.57 -0.75
CA GLU A 53 -26.21 19.07 -2.08
C GLU A 53 -24.73 18.81 -2.41
N LEU A 54 -24.44 18.30 -3.62
CA LEU A 54 -23.04 18.09 -4.07
C LEU A 54 -22.20 19.36 -3.99
N LYS A 55 -22.83 20.52 -4.20
CA LYS A 55 -22.17 21.82 -4.14
C LYS A 55 -21.48 22.04 -2.78
N ALA A 56 -22.10 21.68 -1.66
CA ALA A 56 -21.51 21.86 -0.34
C ALA A 56 -20.24 21.01 -0.16
N TRP A 57 -20.25 19.79 -0.70
CA TRP A 57 -19.08 18.90 -0.69
C TRP A 57 -17.94 19.49 -1.49
N ALA A 58 -18.24 19.95 -2.72
CA ALA A 58 -17.27 20.55 -3.61
C ALA A 58 -16.66 21.82 -2.99
N ASP A 59 -17.50 22.71 -2.45
CA ASP A 59 -17.05 23.94 -1.80
C ASP A 59 -16.10 23.61 -0.63
N LYS A 60 -16.44 22.61 0.20
CA LYS A 60 -15.59 22.18 1.33
C LYS A 60 -14.28 21.53 0.89
N LEU A 61 -14.30 20.71 -0.17
CA LEU A 61 -13.09 20.08 -0.72
C LEU A 61 -12.15 21.11 -1.35
N ILE A 62 -12.68 22.13 -2.02
CA ILE A 62 -11.90 23.24 -2.59
C ILE A 62 -11.29 24.10 -1.47
N GLU A 63 -12.05 24.37 -0.41
CA GLU A 63 -11.53 25.02 0.80
C GLU A 63 -10.39 24.20 1.41
N ALA A 64 -10.59 22.89 1.56
CA ALA A 64 -9.60 21.99 2.12
C ALA A 64 -8.33 21.89 1.26
N SER A 65 -8.44 21.92 -0.08
CA SER A 65 -7.26 21.85 -0.96
C SER A 65 -6.41 23.12 -0.92
N SER A 66 -7.01 24.25 -0.56
CA SER A 66 -6.35 25.55 -0.43
C SER A 66 -5.82 25.82 0.99
N THR A 67 -6.12 24.93 1.95
CA THR A 67 -5.78 25.11 3.37
C THR A 67 -4.72 24.09 3.79
N ALA A 68 -3.62 24.57 4.37
CA ALA A 68 -2.53 23.69 4.78
C ALA A 68 -2.96 22.74 5.93
N TRP A 69 -2.38 21.53 5.95
CA TRP A 69 -2.69 20.51 6.95
C TRP A 69 -2.72 20.99 8.41
N PRO A 70 -1.77 21.80 8.92
CA PRO A 70 -1.80 22.23 10.32
C PRO A 70 -3.05 23.04 10.71
N GLU A 71 -3.63 23.79 9.77
CA GLU A 71 -4.85 24.56 9.99
C GLU A 71 -6.08 23.65 9.89
N ARG A 72 -6.14 22.80 8.86
CA ARG A 72 -7.21 21.79 8.72
C ARG A 72 -7.28 20.86 9.92
N SER A 73 -6.12 20.42 10.45
CA SER A 73 -6.07 19.56 11.64
C SER A 73 -6.73 20.22 12.84
N LYS A 74 -6.50 21.52 13.05
CA LYS A 74 -7.16 22.26 14.16
C LYS A 74 -8.67 22.36 13.96
N LEU A 75 -9.12 22.59 12.72
CA LEU A 75 -10.55 22.59 12.40
C LEU A 75 -11.17 21.21 12.68
N ILE A 76 -10.53 20.13 12.20
CA ILE A 76 -10.94 18.75 12.47
C ILE A 76 -11.05 18.48 13.97
N ASP A 77 -10.07 18.91 14.76
CA ASP A 77 -10.04 18.69 16.21
C ASP A 77 -11.11 19.52 16.95
N SER A 78 -11.59 20.61 16.34
CA SER A 78 -12.68 21.44 16.90
C SER A 78 -14.08 20.91 16.61
N LEU A 79 -14.21 20.00 15.63
CA LEU A 79 -15.48 19.38 15.25
C LEU A 79 -15.82 18.22 16.21
N GLY A 80 -17.09 18.05 16.52
CA GLY A 80 -17.63 16.92 17.28
C GLY A 80 -17.89 15.69 16.41
N ASP A 81 -18.66 14.74 16.94
CA ASP A 81 -18.90 13.43 16.31
C ASP A 81 -20.35 13.27 15.82
N GLU A 82 -21.09 14.38 15.73
CA GLU A 82 -22.40 14.41 15.06
C GLU A 82 -22.25 14.14 13.56
N PRO A 83 -23.21 13.47 12.89
CA PRO A 83 -23.02 12.99 11.51
C PRO A 83 -22.59 14.08 10.52
N LYS A 84 -23.19 15.28 10.60
CA LYS A 84 -22.79 16.43 9.78
C LYS A 84 -21.33 16.84 10.00
N GLN A 85 -20.92 16.94 11.25
CA GLN A 85 -19.55 17.33 11.63
C GLN A 85 -18.54 16.23 11.30
N LEU A 86 -18.94 14.97 11.40
CA LEU A 86 -18.14 13.82 11.02
C LEU A 86 -17.89 13.79 9.52
N LEU A 87 -18.90 14.11 8.70
CA LEU A 87 -18.74 14.30 7.26
C LEU A 87 -17.76 15.44 6.95
N GLU A 88 -17.87 16.57 7.66
CA GLU A 88 -16.94 17.68 7.48
C GLU A 88 -15.50 17.29 7.83
N LYS A 89 -15.28 16.52 8.92
CA LYS A 89 -13.96 15.96 9.26
C LYS A 89 -13.40 15.09 8.13
N VAL A 90 -14.25 14.27 7.51
CA VAL A 90 -13.89 13.42 6.38
C VAL A 90 -13.46 14.26 5.19
N LEU A 91 -14.26 15.26 4.79
CA LEU A 91 -13.96 16.13 3.64
C LEU A 91 -12.67 16.93 3.87
N LEU A 92 -12.49 17.47 5.08
CA LEU A 92 -11.26 18.15 5.49
C LEU A 92 -10.03 17.24 5.48
N SER A 93 -10.18 15.91 5.43
CA SER A 93 -9.07 14.95 5.43
C SER A 93 -8.68 14.45 4.02
N GLN A 94 -9.31 14.96 2.96
CA GLN A 94 -9.09 14.45 1.61
C GLN A 94 -7.88 15.05 0.88
N SER A 95 -7.46 16.27 1.24
CA SER A 95 -6.35 16.97 0.54
C SER A 95 -5.05 16.16 0.53
N GLU A 96 -4.22 16.40 -0.48
CA GLU A 96 -2.98 15.66 -0.75
C GLU A 96 -1.99 15.65 0.41
N ASP A 97 -1.77 16.81 1.06
CA ASP A 97 -0.83 16.97 2.17
C ASP A 97 -1.31 16.39 3.50
N THR A 98 -2.46 15.69 3.52
CA THR A 98 -2.97 15.00 4.70
C THR A 98 -2.09 13.79 5.03
N PRO A 99 -1.51 13.70 6.24
CA PRO A 99 -0.65 12.57 6.60
C PRO A 99 -1.40 11.24 6.62
N TYR A 100 -0.71 10.16 6.21
CA TYR A 100 -1.23 8.78 6.16
C TYR A 100 -2.13 8.40 7.34
N ARG A 101 -1.66 8.62 8.59
CA ARG A 101 -2.40 8.23 9.80
C ARG A 101 -3.74 8.95 9.94
N ASN A 102 -3.82 10.20 9.46
CA ASN A 102 -5.02 11.00 9.53
C ASN A 102 -5.99 10.63 8.40
N ARG A 103 -5.48 10.31 7.21
CA ARG A 103 -6.27 9.75 6.11
C ARG A 103 -6.85 8.39 6.49
N LEU A 104 -6.07 7.55 7.17
CA LEU A 104 -6.54 6.27 7.72
C LEU A 104 -7.61 6.47 8.81
N ARG A 105 -7.42 7.43 9.72
CA ARG A 105 -8.46 7.79 10.72
C ARG A 105 -9.76 8.21 10.05
N ALA A 106 -9.69 8.94 8.94
CA ALA A 106 -10.88 9.34 8.19
C ALA A 106 -11.63 8.14 7.57
N GLN A 107 -10.97 7.02 7.28
CA GLN A 107 -11.66 5.79 6.85
C GLN A 107 -12.65 5.29 7.91
N ASN A 108 -12.24 5.30 9.18
CA ASN A 108 -13.12 4.89 10.27
C ASN A 108 -14.33 5.81 10.41
N TRP A 109 -14.16 7.11 10.16
CA TRP A 109 -15.27 8.07 10.16
C TRP A 109 -16.22 7.83 8.99
N ILE A 110 -15.70 7.47 7.83
CA ILE A 110 -16.51 7.09 6.67
C ILE A 110 -17.33 5.84 6.97
N GLU A 111 -16.72 4.81 7.54
CA GLU A 111 -17.42 3.58 7.93
C GLU A 111 -18.56 3.87 8.92
N ASP A 112 -18.34 4.73 9.91
CA ASP A 112 -19.40 5.16 10.85
C ASP A 112 -20.51 5.93 10.12
N LEU A 113 -20.15 6.88 9.24
CA LEU A 113 -21.12 7.62 8.43
C LEU A 113 -21.97 6.70 7.57
N GLN A 114 -21.40 5.68 6.94
CA GLN A 114 -22.13 4.72 6.09
C GLN A 114 -23.25 3.98 6.87
N THR A 115 -23.17 3.89 8.20
CA THR A 115 -24.23 3.32 9.04
C THR A 115 -25.35 4.32 9.39
N ARG A 116 -25.11 5.62 9.19
CA ARG A 116 -25.99 6.73 9.55
C ARG A 116 -26.57 7.48 8.35
N THR A 117 -26.07 7.19 7.15
CA THR A 117 -26.52 7.77 5.88
C THR A 117 -27.56 6.87 5.21
N ASP A 118 -28.43 7.47 4.39
CA ASP A 118 -29.31 6.69 3.51
C ASP A 118 -28.55 6.11 2.30
N LYS A 119 -29.20 5.22 1.55
CA LYS A 119 -28.59 4.51 0.42
C LYS A 119 -27.93 5.47 -0.59
N ALA A 120 -28.57 6.58 -0.90
CA ALA A 120 -28.07 7.54 -1.88
C ALA A 120 -26.77 8.19 -1.39
N MET A 121 -26.80 8.67 -0.14
CA MET A 121 -25.64 9.31 0.48
C MET A 121 -24.48 8.32 0.71
N THR A 122 -24.78 7.08 1.11
CA THR A 122 -23.79 6.00 1.25
C THR A 122 -23.09 5.72 -0.08
N GLN A 123 -23.82 5.65 -1.20
CA GLN A 123 -23.24 5.44 -2.53
C GLN A 123 -22.31 6.59 -2.93
N VAL A 124 -22.70 7.84 -2.68
CA VAL A 124 -21.86 9.01 -3.00
C VAL A 124 -20.60 9.02 -2.15
N LEU A 125 -20.73 8.77 -0.85
CA LEU A 125 -19.60 8.68 0.08
C LEU A 125 -18.61 7.57 -0.32
N ASP A 126 -19.13 6.42 -0.75
CA ASP A 126 -18.32 5.29 -1.20
C ASP A 126 -17.53 5.62 -2.48
N VAL A 127 -18.22 6.11 -3.51
CA VAL A 127 -17.63 6.35 -4.84
C VAL A 127 -16.68 7.54 -4.83
N ILE A 128 -17.09 8.68 -4.26
CA ILE A 128 -16.32 9.93 -4.36
C ILE A 128 -15.17 9.96 -3.35
N ILE A 129 -15.36 9.40 -2.17
CA ILE A 129 -14.43 9.59 -1.04
C ILE A 129 -13.75 8.29 -0.63
N TYR A 130 -14.53 7.28 -0.22
CA TYR A 130 -13.98 6.06 0.39
C TYR A 130 -13.03 5.32 -0.54
N SER A 131 -13.51 4.96 -1.74
CA SER A 131 -12.74 4.16 -2.70
C SER A 131 -11.43 4.82 -3.11
N GLN A 132 -11.46 6.14 -3.34
CA GLN A 132 -10.29 6.93 -3.75
C GLN A 132 -9.28 7.03 -2.61
N SER A 133 -9.75 7.31 -1.39
CA SER A 133 -8.87 7.42 -0.25
C SER A 133 -8.26 6.07 0.16
N GLN A 134 -8.97 4.95 -0.02
CA GLN A 134 -8.42 3.61 0.18
C GLN A 134 -7.27 3.32 -0.79
N GLN A 135 -7.47 3.55 -2.09
CA GLN A 135 -6.42 3.36 -3.10
C GLN A 135 -5.17 4.18 -2.79
N LEU A 136 -5.35 5.44 -2.35
CA LEU A 136 -4.23 6.29 -1.96
C LEU A 136 -3.48 5.74 -0.74
N LEU A 137 -4.18 5.24 0.28
CA LEU A 137 -3.57 4.61 1.46
C LEU A 137 -2.77 3.35 1.07
N GLU A 138 -3.32 2.52 0.19
CA GLU A 138 -2.63 1.32 -0.32
C GLU A 138 -1.36 1.69 -1.07
N LEU A 139 -1.40 2.73 -1.92
CA LEU A 139 -0.25 3.23 -2.66
C LEU A 139 0.82 3.81 -1.72
N GLU A 140 0.44 4.64 -0.74
CA GLU A 140 1.36 5.21 0.25
C GLU A 140 2.05 4.10 1.06
N SER A 141 1.30 3.06 1.45
CA SER A 141 1.83 1.87 2.13
C SER A 141 2.80 1.10 1.25
N ALA A 142 2.43 0.82 -0.01
CA ALA A 142 3.26 0.11 -0.97
C ALA A 142 4.59 0.85 -1.24
N ILE A 143 4.54 2.17 -1.43
CA ILE A 143 5.74 3.00 -1.64
C ILE A 143 6.68 2.93 -0.43
N THR A 144 6.11 2.98 0.79
CA THR A 144 6.90 2.88 2.02
C THR A 144 7.63 1.54 2.10
N ILE A 145 6.93 0.44 1.83
CA ILE A 145 7.51 -0.91 1.82
C ILE A 145 8.59 -1.03 0.73
N LEU A 146 8.33 -0.51 -0.48
CA LEU A 146 9.29 -0.53 -1.58
C LEU A 146 10.56 0.25 -1.24
N SER A 147 10.42 1.42 -0.61
CA SER A 147 11.54 2.22 -0.14
C SER A 147 12.40 1.45 0.88
N GLU A 148 11.77 0.77 1.85
CA GLU A 148 12.48 -0.06 2.80
C GLU A 148 13.22 -1.23 2.14
N VAL A 149 12.55 -1.94 1.22
CA VAL A 149 13.15 -3.06 0.49
C VAL A 149 14.34 -2.60 -0.34
N ASN A 150 14.20 -1.50 -1.08
CA ASN A 150 15.29 -0.91 -1.87
C ASN A 150 16.46 -0.50 -0.97
N GLY A 151 16.19 0.12 0.19
CA GLY A 151 17.22 0.48 1.17
C GLY A 151 17.96 -0.75 1.73
N ARG A 152 17.25 -1.85 1.99
CA ARG A 152 17.86 -3.13 2.41
C ARG A 152 18.70 -3.74 1.29
N GLN A 153 18.17 -3.77 0.06
CA GLN A 153 18.89 -4.29 -1.10
C GLN A 153 20.17 -3.52 -1.38
N ALA A 154 20.15 -2.18 -1.32
CA ALA A 154 21.34 -1.35 -1.50
C ALA A 154 22.45 -1.70 -0.50
N LYS A 155 22.10 -1.94 0.77
CA LYS A 155 23.05 -2.39 1.80
C LYS A 155 23.63 -3.78 1.51
N THR A 156 22.79 -4.70 1.05
CA THR A 156 23.22 -6.06 0.66
C THR A 156 24.15 -6.04 -0.55
N ILE A 157 23.85 -5.24 -1.56
CA ILE A 157 24.71 -5.08 -2.74
C ILE A 157 26.08 -4.54 -2.33
N ALA A 158 26.11 -3.48 -1.51
CA ALA A 158 27.36 -2.91 -1.03
C ALA A 158 28.21 -3.92 -0.22
N SER A 159 27.58 -4.78 0.59
CA SER A 159 28.31 -5.81 1.33
C SER A 159 28.82 -6.93 0.42
N GLN A 160 28.06 -7.31 -0.61
CA GLN A 160 28.48 -8.30 -1.61
C GLN A 160 29.65 -7.78 -2.45
N GLU A 161 29.65 -6.50 -2.83
CA GLU A 161 30.76 -5.87 -3.55
C GLU A 161 32.07 -5.94 -2.76
N ILE A 162 32.02 -5.67 -1.45
CA ILE A 162 33.19 -5.80 -0.56
C ILE A 162 33.70 -7.25 -0.53
N GLN A 163 32.79 -8.22 -0.37
CA GLN A 163 33.17 -9.65 -0.34
C GLN A 163 33.77 -10.11 -1.67
N LEU A 164 33.24 -9.64 -2.80
CA LEU A 164 33.77 -9.96 -4.12
C LEU A 164 35.19 -9.42 -4.29
N GLU A 165 35.45 -8.19 -3.84
CA GLU A 165 36.79 -7.60 -3.88
C GLU A 165 37.79 -8.38 -3.03
N GLU A 166 37.41 -8.77 -1.81
CA GLU A 166 38.23 -9.60 -0.93
C GLU A 166 38.55 -10.96 -1.58
N LYS A 167 37.56 -11.61 -2.19
CA LYS A 167 37.74 -12.89 -2.86
C LYS A 167 38.59 -12.77 -4.13
N ASN A 168 38.44 -11.71 -4.90
CA ASN A 168 39.30 -11.45 -6.06
C ASN A 168 40.76 -11.29 -5.63
N LYS A 169 41.02 -10.61 -4.52
CA LYS A 169 42.37 -10.47 -3.96
C LYS A 169 42.93 -11.82 -3.47
N GLU A 170 42.10 -12.65 -2.86
CA GLU A 170 42.48 -14.01 -2.45
C GLU A 170 42.88 -14.87 -3.65
N ILE A 171 42.07 -14.86 -4.72
CA ILE A 171 42.34 -15.58 -5.97
C ILE A 171 43.66 -15.11 -6.58
N GLU A 172 43.91 -13.80 -6.64
CA GLU A 172 45.15 -13.25 -7.20
C GLU A 172 46.38 -13.69 -6.40
N ASN A 173 46.28 -13.74 -5.07
CA ASN A 173 47.36 -14.25 -4.23
C ASN A 173 47.63 -15.75 -4.49
N GLN A 174 46.57 -16.56 -4.63
CA GLN A 174 46.70 -17.98 -4.97
C GLN A 174 47.34 -18.18 -6.35
N ARG A 175 46.96 -17.37 -7.35
CA ARG A 175 47.59 -17.42 -8.68
C ARG A 175 49.09 -17.17 -8.61
N LYS A 176 49.52 -16.16 -7.87
CA LYS A 176 50.95 -15.88 -7.65
C LYS A 176 51.68 -17.02 -6.96
N GLN A 177 51.05 -17.67 -5.98
CA GLN A 177 51.64 -18.84 -5.33
C GLN A 177 51.80 -20.01 -6.30
N VAL A 178 50.80 -20.26 -7.15
CA VAL A 178 50.88 -21.31 -8.18
C VAL A 178 51.99 -21.00 -9.19
N GLU A 179 52.11 -19.76 -9.66
CA GLU A 179 53.21 -19.34 -10.55
C GLU A 179 54.59 -19.58 -9.92
N GLN A 180 54.77 -19.20 -8.66
CA GLN A 180 56.03 -19.46 -7.94
C GLN A 180 56.34 -20.96 -7.84
N LEU A 181 55.34 -21.80 -7.57
CA LEU A 181 55.54 -23.25 -7.52
C LEU A 181 55.91 -23.83 -8.89
N LEU A 182 55.28 -23.34 -9.97
CA LEU A 182 55.62 -23.74 -11.34
C LEU A 182 57.05 -23.33 -11.72
N ASP A 183 57.48 -22.12 -11.34
CA ASP A 183 58.86 -21.66 -11.58
C ASP A 183 59.87 -22.51 -10.81
N ILE A 184 59.57 -22.86 -9.56
CA ILE A 184 60.39 -23.78 -8.76
C ILE A 184 60.48 -25.15 -9.44
N GLU A 185 59.36 -25.72 -9.87
CA GLU A 185 59.33 -27.00 -10.58
C GLU A 185 60.17 -26.96 -11.87
N ALA A 186 59.97 -25.93 -12.69
CA ALA A 186 60.73 -25.75 -13.93
C ALA A 186 62.23 -25.63 -13.67
N SER A 187 62.63 -24.92 -12.60
CA SER A 187 64.03 -24.82 -12.19
C SER A 187 64.61 -26.18 -11.77
N MET A 188 63.90 -26.97 -10.96
CA MET A 188 64.32 -28.30 -10.53
C MET A 188 64.44 -29.29 -11.71
N VAL A 189 63.49 -29.26 -12.65
CA VAL A 189 63.53 -30.09 -13.85
C VAL A 189 64.77 -29.76 -14.70
N ASN A 190 65.08 -28.47 -14.87
CA ASN A 190 66.27 -28.05 -15.62
C ASN A 190 67.57 -28.44 -14.90
N GLN A 191 67.61 -28.35 -13.57
CA GLN A 191 68.76 -28.73 -12.76
C GLN A 191 69.00 -30.25 -12.79
N ASN A 192 67.95 -31.06 -12.65
CA ASN A 192 68.03 -32.51 -12.82
C ASN A 192 68.47 -32.93 -14.23
N ARG A 193 68.18 -32.10 -15.24
CA ARG A 193 68.57 -32.35 -16.63
C ARG A 193 70.02 -31.93 -16.92
N SER A 194 70.58 -30.98 -16.16
CA SER A 194 72.00 -30.63 -16.21
C SER A 194 72.88 -31.61 -15.43
N ASP A 195 72.38 -32.19 -14.33
CA ASP A 195 73.14 -33.10 -13.46
C ASP A 195 73.25 -34.53 -14.04
N ASN A 196 72.37 -34.90 -14.98
CA ASN A 196 72.39 -36.19 -15.67
C ASN A 196 73.15 -36.16 -17.02
N LYS A 197 74.02 -35.18 -17.25
CA LYS A 197 74.77 -34.99 -18.50
C LYS A 197 76.27 -34.92 -18.24
#